data_AF-A0A1N7NBS2-F1
#
_entry.id   AF-A0A1N7NBS2-F1
#
_cell.length_a   1.000
_cell.length_b   1.000
_cell.length_c   1.000
_cell.angle_alpha   90.00
_cell.angle_beta   90.00
_cell.angle_gamma   90.00
#
_symmetry.space_group_name_H-M   'P 1'
#
loop_
_entity.id
_entity.type
_entity.pdbx_description
1 polymer ?
#
loop_
_entity_poly.entity_id
_entity_poly.type
_entity_poly.pdbx_seq_one_letter_code
_entity_poly.pdbx_strand_id
1 'polypeptide(L)'
;MFTLNYNSIKENLLRLKEWIYMHPQKVYRYVMVVLVISFGLIFIQYYFFKPKLSTVNKIPTMYTESDQIKADMDKNDQKINVIVNELQSLKKKREGGPLSKNDSLRIEYLFNQYQKLKNGL
;
A
#
# COMPACT_ATOMS: atom_id res chain seq x y z
N MET A 1 -2.50 38.91 42.69
CA MET A 1 -3.47 38.92 41.55
C MET A 1 -3.96 37.50 41.17
N PHE A 2 -3.16 36.44 41.31
CA PHE A 2 -3.59 35.05 40.99
C PHE A 2 -4.62 34.43 41.96
N THR A 3 -4.64 34.84 43.22
CA THR A 3 -5.55 34.29 44.26
C THR A 3 -7.02 34.65 44.05
N LEU A 4 -7.30 35.80 43.43
CA LEU A 4 -8.66 36.23 43.10
C LEU A 4 -9.31 35.33 42.03
N ASN A 5 -8.51 34.86 41.06
CA ASN A 5 -9.01 34.00 40.00
C ASN A 5 -9.31 32.58 40.53
N TYR A 6 -8.48 32.06 41.44
CA TYR A 6 -8.71 30.75 42.07
C TYR A 6 -9.99 30.69 42.90
N ASN A 7 -10.24 31.70 43.73
CA ASN A 7 -11.46 31.75 44.55
C ASN A 7 -12.72 31.89 43.68
N SER A 8 -12.66 32.71 42.63
CA SER A 8 -13.76 32.84 41.66
C SER A 8 -14.07 31.51 40.95
N ILE A 9 -13.05 30.80 40.47
CA ILE A 9 -13.21 29.48 39.84
C ILE A 9 -13.83 28.48 40.82
N LYS A 10 -13.36 28.47 42.07
CA LYS A 10 -13.88 27.59 43.12
C LYS A 10 -15.37 27.86 43.42
N GLU A 11 -15.76 29.13 43.56
CA GLU A 11 -17.16 29.50 43.80
C GLU A 11 -18.06 29.10 42.62
N ASN A 12 -17.60 29.33 41.39
CA ASN A 12 -18.34 28.93 40.19
C ASN A 12 -18.49 27.40 40.08
N LEU A 13 -17.47 26.63 40.47
CA LEU A 13 -17.54 25.16 40.53
C LEU A 13 -18.54 24.67 41.58
N LEU A 14 -18.58 25.31 42.76
CA LEU A 14 -19.53 24.96 43.81
C LEU A 14 -20.97 25.26 43.37
N ARG A 15 -21.21 26.43 42.78
CA ARG A 15 -22.52 26.80 42.21
C ARG A 15 -22.95 25.85 41.08
N LEU A 16 -22.03 25.47 40.20
CA LEU A 16 -22.30 24.51 39.13
C LEU A 16 -22.66 23.14 39.72
N LYS A 17 -21.91 22.68 40.73
CA LYS A 17 -22.16 21.42 41.44
C LYS A 17 -23.56 21.43 42.05
N GLU A 18 -23.91 22.46 42.82
CA GLU A 18 -25.23 22.60 43.43
C GLU A 18 -26.34 22.60 42.37
N TRP A 19 -26.15 23.33 41.27
CA TRP A 19 -27.10 23.36 40.17
C TRP A 19 -27.30 21.99 39.51
N ILE A 20 -26.23 21.20 39.34
CA ILE A 20 -26.29 19.83 38.82
C ILE A 20 -27.17 18.94 39.72
N TYR A 21 -27.00 19.03 41.05
CA TYR A 21 -27.80 18.26 42.00
C TYR A 21 -29.27 18.70 42.03
N MET A 22 -29.54 20.00 41.90
CA MET A 22 -30.91 20.54 41.91
C MET A 22 -31.69 20.23 40.62
N HIS A 23 -31.01 19.97 39.49
CA HIS A 23 -31.65 19.74 38.19
C HIS A 23 -31.16 18.50 37.45
N PRO A 24 -31.29 17.29 38.04
CA PRO A 24 -30.72 16.06 37.48
C PRO A 24 -31.30 15.69 36.11
N GLN A 25 -32.59 15.97 35.87
CA GLN A 25 -33.24 15.70 34.57
C GLN A 25 -32.67 16.53 33.42
N LYS A 26 -32.35 17.82 33.69
CA LYS A 26 -31.75 18.71 32.68
C LYS A 26 -30.33 18.27 32.37
N VAL A 27 -29.55 17.93 33.40
CA VAL A 27 -28.19 17.41 33.26
C VAL A 27 -28.19 16.13 32.44
N TYR A 28 -29.07 15.18 32.76
CA TYR A 28 -29.19 13.94 31.99
C TYR A 28 -29.48 14.22 30.51
N ARG A 29 -30.40 15.14 30.21
CA ARG A 29 -30.72 15.53 28.83
C ARG A 29 -29.51 16.13 28.11
N TYR A 30 -28.76 17.01 28.76
CA TYR A 30 -27.54 17.59 28.16
C TYR A 30 -26.46 16.55 27.93
N VAL A 31 -26.20 15.68 28.91
CA VAL A 31 -25.23 14.59 28.79
C VAL A 31 -25.64 13.63 27.68
N MET A 32 -26.93 13.29 27.57
CA MET A 32 -27.45 12.45 26.49
C MET A 32 -27.26 13.10 25.12
N VAL A 33 -27.54 14.40 24.98
CA VAL A 33 -27.32 15.11 23.71
C VAL A 33 -25.83 15.13 23.35
N VAL A 34 -24.95 15.41 24.30
CA VAL A 34 -23.49 15.38 24.08
C VAL A 34 -23.02 13.97 23.71
N LEU A 35 -23.56 12.93 24.33
CA LEU A 35 -23.24 11.53 24.01
C LEU A 35 -23.64 11.19 22.57
N VAL A 36 -24.85 11.57 22.16
CA VAL A 36 -25.36 11.36 20.80
C VAL A 36 -24.52 12.13 19.77
N ILE A 37 -24.15 13.38 20.07
CA ILE A 37 -23.26 14.17 19.20
C ILE A 37 -21.89 13.51 19.10
N SER A 38 -21.30 13.08 20.22
CA SER A 38 -20.01 12.39 20.27
C SER A 38 -20.03 11.12 19.41
N PHE A 39 -21.09 10.32 19.52
CA PHE A 39 -21.29 9.13 18.68
C PHE A 39 -21.49 9.50 17.21
N GLY A 40 -22.23 10.57 16.92
CA GLY A 40 -22.41 11.13 15.58
C GLY A 40 -21.09 11.56 14.91
N LEU A 41 -20.18 12.14 15.68
CA LEU A 41 -18.85 12.55 15.20
C LEU A 41 -18.01 11.35 14.74
N ILE A 42 -18.22 10.15 15.28
CA ILE A 42 -17.56 8.92 14.81
C ILE A 42 -18.00 8.58 13.38
N PHE A 43 -19.29 8.76 13.05
CA PHE A 43 -19.79 8.56 11.69
C PHE A 43 -19.25 9.60 10.71
N ILE A 44 -19.14 10.85 11.15
CA ILE A 44 -18.50 11.91 10.36
C ILE A 44 -17.03 11.55 10.13
N GLN A 45 -16.32 11.06 11.15
CA GLN A 45 -14.95 10.56 10.98
C GLN A 45 -14.90 9.44 9.95
N TYR A 46 -15.81 8.47 10.00
CA TYR A 46 -15.87 7.36 9.04
C TYR A 46 -16.10 7.81 7.58
N TYR A 47 -16.97 8.81 7.36
CA TYR A 47 -17.31 9.28 6.02
C TYR A 47 -16.30 10.27 5.45
N PHE A 48 -15.85 11.25 6.25
CA PHE A 48 -14.91 12.29 5.82
C PHE A 48 -13.46 11.81 5.84
N PHE A 49 -13.06 11.11 6.91
CA PHE A 49 -11.77 10.41 6.95
C PHE A 49 -12.03 9.02 6.42
N LYS A 50 -12.14 8.90 5.08
CA LYS A 50 -11.85 7.62 4.45
C LYS A 50 -10.51 7.19 5.05
N PRO A 51 -10.43 6.08 5.83
CA PRO A 51 -9.12 5.55 6.10
C PRO A 51 -8.50 5.45 4.72
N LYS A 52 -7.33 6.08 4.54
CA LYS A 52 -6.46 5.62 3.47
C LYS A 52 -6.12 4.20 3.90
N LEU A 53 -7.04 3.26 3.68
CA LEU A 53 -6.73 1.94 3.22
C LEU A 53 -5.97 2.28 1.94
N SER A 54 -4.69 2.57 2.11
CA SER A 54 -3.74 2.35 1.06
C SER A 54 -4.09 0.95 0.61
N THR A 55 -4.69 0.84 -0.57
CA THR A 55 -5.03 -0.40 -1.28
C THR A 55 -3.76 -1.14 -1.69
N VAL A 56 -2.77 -1.07 -0.82
CA VAL A 56 -1.40 -1.49 -0.87
C VAL A 56 -1.10 -1.50 0.62
N ASN A 57 -1.20 -2.66 1.25
CA ASN A 57 -0.29 -2.95 2.35
C ASN A 57 1.06 -2.48 1.83
N LYS A 58 1.56 -1.33 2.31
CA LYS A 58 2.89 -0.87 1.96
C LYS A 58 3.79 -1.85 2.66
N ILE A 59 3.98 -3.00 2.01
CA ILE A 59 5.01 -3.93 2.35
C ILE A 59 6.26 -3.06 2.42
N PRO A 60 7.01 -3.06 3.54
CA PRO A 60 8.21 -2.26 3.66
C PRO A 60 9.03 -2.42 2.38
N THR A 61 9.59 -1.33 1.85
CA THR A 61 10.31 -1.35 0.55
C THR A 61 11.35 -2.47 0.49
N MET A 62 11.90 -2.87 1.64
CA MET A 62 12.79 -4.03 1.82
C MET A 62 12.24 -5.39 1.35
N TYR A 63 10.92 -5.57 1.28
CA TYR A 63 10.27 -6.80 0.79
C TYR A 63 9.52 -6.58 -0.55
N THR A 64 9.29 -5.33 -0.97
CA THR A 64 8.73 -5.07 -2.31
C THR A 64 9.76 -5.33 -3.40
N GLU A 65 11.05 -5.08 -3.11
CA GLU A 65 12.13 -5.42 -4.02
C GLU A 65 12.17 -6.92 -4.33
N SER A 66 11.94 -7.81 -3.36
CA SER A 66 12.01 -9.25 -3.61
C SER A 66 10.87 -9.75 -4.49
N ASP A 67 9.66 -9.22 -4.33
CA ASP A 67 8.52 -9.58 -5.18
C ASP A 67 8.63 -8.97 -6.59
N GLN A 68 9.20 -7.76 -6.71
CA GLN A 68 9.55 -7.18 -8.01
C GLN A 68 10.66 -7.96 -8.71
N ILE A 69 11.71 -8.36 -7.98
CA ILE A 69 12.80 -9.19 -8.49
C ILE A 69 12.26 -10.55 -8.96
N LYS A 70 11.33 -11.17 -8.21
CA LYS A 70 10.67 -12.41 -8.65
C LYS A 70 9.85 -12.21 -9.92
N ALA A 71 9.04 -11.14 -9.99
CA ALA A 71 8.24 -10.85 -11.18
C ALA A 71 9.11 -10.55 -12.42
N ASP A 72 10.26 -9.90 -12.24
CA ASP A 72 11.21 -9.63 -13.32
C ASP A 72 12.04 -10.87 -13.68
N MET A 73 12.32 -11.75 -12.72
CA MET A 73 12.91 -13.08 -12.96
C MET A 73 11.96 -13.96 -13.77
N ASP A 74 10.66 -14.03 -13.41
CA ASP A 74 9.65 -14.76 -14.17
C ASP A 74 9.53 -14.25 -15.62
N LYS A 75 9.57 -12.92 -15.82
CA LYS A 75 9.58 -12.33 -17.18
C LYS A 75 10.85 -12.66 -17.94
N ASN A 76 12.00 -12.70 -17.27
CA ASN A 76 13.27 -13.07 -17.91
C ASN A 76 13.28 -14.56 -18.30
N ASP A 77 12.74 -15.44 -17.46
CA ASP A 77 12.58 -16.86 -17.76
C ASP A 77 11.65 -17.08 -18.96
N GLN A 78 10.57 -16.31 -19.07
CA GLN A 78 9.71 -16.32 -20.25
C GLN A 78 10.46 -15.90 -21.53
N LYS A 79 11.27 -14.83 -21.48
CA LYS A 79 12.09 -14.39 -22.62
C LYS A 79 13.13 -15.43 -23.01
N ILE A 80 13.78 -16.06 -22.03
CA ILE A 80 14.74 -17.15 -22.26
C ILE A 80 14.06 -18.31 -22.99
N ASN A 81 12.87 -18.73 -22.56
CA ASN A 81 12.12 -19.81 -23.20
C ASN A 81 11.79 -19.50 -24.67
N VAL A 82 11.42 -18.26 -24.99
CA VAL A 82 11.18 -17.83 -26.38
C VAL A 82 12.46 -17.93 -27.21
N ILE A 83 13.59 -17.45 -26.70
CA ILE A 83 14.88 -17.50 -27.40
C ILE A 83 15.33 -18.96 -27.62
N VAL A 84 15.17 -19.83 -26.62
CA VAL A 84 15.52 -21.25 -26.72
C VAL A 84 14.67 -21.95 -27.76
N ASN A 85 13.36 -21.67 -27.81
CA ASN A 85 12.46 -22.22 -28.82
C ASN A 85 12.85 -21.76 -30.24
N GLU A 86 13.20 -20.48 -30.41
CA GLU A 86 13.64 -19.93 -31.70
C GLU A 86 14.97 -20.58 -32.15
N LEU A 87 15.95 -20.71 -31.25
CA LEU A 87 17.20 -21.43 -31.51
C LEU A 87 16.98 -22.91 -31.85
N GLN A 88 16.03 -23.59 -31.18
CA GLN A 88 15.69 -24.98 -31.49
C GLN A 88 15.06 -25.11 -32.88
N SER A 89 14.23 -24.14 -33.30
CA SER A 89 13.67 -24.11 -34.66
C SER A 89 14.75 -23.93 -35.73
N LEU A 90 15.76 -23.09 -35.46
CA LEU A 90 16.90 -22.86 -36.35
C LEU A 90 17.81 -24.09 -36.41
N LYS A 91 17.95 -24.81 -35.29
CA LYS A 91 18.63 -26.12 -35.25
C LYS A 91 17.92 -27.16 -36.12
N LYS A 92 16.60 -27.26 -36.06
CA LYS A 92 15.84 -28.17 -36.94
C LYS A 92 15.98 -27.79 -38.42
N LYS A 93 16.04 -26.49 -38.75
CA LYS A 93 16.31 -26.02 -40.12
C LYS A 93 17.71 -26.42 -40.62
N ARG A 94 18.73 -26.37 -39.74
CA ARG A 94 20.08 -26.88 -40.03
C ARG A 94 20.10 -28.37 -40.36
N GLU A 95 19.30 -29.17 -39.64
CA GLU A 95 19.22 -30.62 -39.85
C GLU A 95 18.57 -30.95 -41.21
N GLY A 96 17.76 -30.04 -41.77
CA GLY A 96 17.12 -30.18 -43.08
C GLY A 96 17.85 -29.52 -44.26
N GLY A 97 18.98 -28.81 -44.05
CA GLY A 97 19.71 -28.13 -45.12
C GLY A 97 20.75 -27.08 -44.64
N PRO A 98 21.55 -26.50 -45.55
CA PRO A 98 22.57 -25.51 -45.19
C PRO A 98 21.93 -24.20 -44.70
N LEU A 99 22.41 -23.65 -43.57
CA LEU A 99 21.94 -22.35 -43.07
C LEU A 99 22.34 -21.21 -44.00
N SER A 100 21.45 -20.23 -44.15
CA SER A 100 21.78 -18.97 -44.80
C SER A 100 22.67 -18.11 -43.90
N LYS A 101 23.47 -17.23 -44.50
CA LYS A 101 24.31 -16.26 -43.77
C LYS A 101 23.48 -15.39 -42.80
N ASN A 102 22.22 -15.11 -43.15
CA ASN A 102 21.28 -14.39 -42.29
C ASN A 102 20.84 -15.20 -41.07
N ASP A 103 20.68 -16.51 -41.22
CA ASP A 103 20.32 -17.38 -40.10
C ASP A 103 21.48 -17.50 -39.11
N SER A 104 22.72 -17.55 -39.59
CA SER A 104 23.92 -17.52 -38.74
C SER A 104 24.00 -16.26 -37.88
N LEU A 105 23.78 -15.08 -38.49
CA LEU A 105 23.73 -13.81 -37.75
C LEU A 105 22.59 -13.78 -36.72
N ARG A 106 21.44 -14.35 -37.06
CA ARG A 106 20.29 -14.44 -36.15
C ARG A 106 20.58 -15.35 -34.96
N ILE A 107 21.26 -16.48 -35.17
CA ILE A 107 21.70 -17.38 -34.09
C ILE A 107 22.66 -16.67 -33.15
N GLU A 108 23.66 -15.96 -33.69
CA GLU A 108 24.62 -15.21 -32.88
C GLU A 108 23.95 -14.12 -32.04
N TYR A 109 23.02 -13.37 -32.65
CA TYR A 109 22.23 -12.37 -31.95
C TYR A 109 21.37 -12.97 -30.82
N LEU A 110 20.66 -14.07 -31.09
CA LEU A 110 19.83 -14.77 -30.10
C LEU A 110 20.68 -15.37 -28.97
N PHE A 111 21.85 -15.92 -29.31
CA PHE A 111 22.78 -16.47 -28.33
C PHE A 111 23.36 -15.40 -27.40
N ASN A 112 23.73 -14.24 -27.95
CA ASN A 112 24.20 -13.10 -27.16
C ASN A 112 23.10 -12.59 -26.22
N GLN A 113 21.86 -12.48 -26.70
CA GLN A 113 20.73 -12.12 -25.84
C GLN A 113 20.47 -13.14 -24.73
N TYR A 114 20.55 -14.43 -25.03
CA TYR A 114 20.43 -15.48 -24.03
C TYR A 114 21.54 -15.38 -22.96
N GLN A 115 22.78 -15.12 -23.36
CA GLN A 115 23.89 -14.96 -22.40
C GLN A 115 23.69 -13.75 -21.48
N LYS A 116 23.23 -12.62 -22.01
CA LYS A 116 22.93 -11.42 -21.22
C LYS A 116 21.82 -11.67 -20.20
N LEU A 117 20.72 -12.31 -20.63
CA LEU A 117 19.59 -12.64 -19.74
C LEU A 117 19.96 -13.66 -18.66
N LYS A 118 20.85 -14.61 -18.96
CA LYS A 118 21.29 -15.63 -18.00
C LYS A 118 22.31 -15.13 -16.99
N ASN A 119 23.22 -14.24 -17.41
CA ASN A 119 24.32 -13.76 -16.57
C ASN A 119 24.02 -12.42 -15.87
N GLY A 120 22.90 -11.78 -16.18
CA GLY A 120 22.52 -10.48 -15.60
C GLY A 120 23.46 -9.33 -15.95
N LEU A 121 24.17 -9.43 -17.10
CA LEU A 121 25.19 -8.50 -17.59
C LEU A 121 24.70 -7.73 -18.84
#